data_AF-A0AAU8MM39-F1
#
_entry.id   AF-A0AAU8MM39-F1
#
_cell.length_a   1.000
_cell.length_b   1.000
_cell.length_c   1.000
_cell.angle_alpha   90.00
_cell.angle_beta   90.00
_cell.angle_gamma   90.00
#
_symmetry.space_group_name_H-M   'P 1'
#
loop_
_entity.id
_entity.type
_entity.pdbx_description
1 polymer ?
#
loop_
_entity_poly.entity_id
_entity_poly.type
_entity_poly.pdbx_seq_one_letter_code
_entity_poly.pdbx_strand_id
1 'polypeptide(L)'
;MKQVLYGFGAFVAAFALGAALARYGAPGDDTAMWLGGGLLAVGLIVGYKTLEAVALLMAPLVLARMALRWAATGRPLAPDRDRGERGVWLARLIFIPVYAIYAALTGAVVGAFPGGHGFFLNGLIYGAAGLAFAAIAVGVVLKWFGES
;
A
#
# COMPACT_ATOMS: atom_id res chain seq x y z
N MET A 1 -10.55 -13.16 12.78
CA MET A 1 -9.85 -14.24 12.05
C MET A 1 -9.75 -14.02 10.54
N LYS A 2 -10.85 -13.72 9.81
CA LYS A 2 -10.80 -13.50 8.35
C LYS A 2 -9.83 -12.38 7.93
N GLN A 3 -9.82 -11.25 8.66
CA GLN A 3 -8.88 -10.14 8.43
C GLN A 3 -7.40 -10.55 8.52
N VAL A 4 -7.05 -11.34 9.53
CA VAL A 4 -5.68 -11.85 9.71
C VAL A 4 -5.31 -12.78 8.56
N LEU A 5 -6.23 -13.64 8.12
CA LEU A 5 -6.01 -14.54 6.98
C LEU A 5 -5.78 -13.76 5.67
N TYR A 6 -6.61 -12.75 5.37
CA TYR A 6 -6.45 -11.95 4.14
C TYR A 6 -5.22 -11.04 4.20
N GLY A 7 -4.92 -10.45 5.35
CA GLY A 7 -3.69 -9.67 5.55
C GLY A 7 -2.44 -10.53 5.40
N PHE A 8 -2.44 -11.72 6.01
CA PHE A 8 -1.36 -12.69 5.83
C PHE A 8 -1.25 -13.16 4.37
N GLY A 9 -2.38 -13.44 3.70
CA GLY A 9 -2.40 -13.81 2.29
C GLY A 9 -1.81 -12.71 1.38
N ALA A 10 -2.16 -11.44 1.62
CA ALA A 10 -1.57 -10.32 0.90
C ALA A 10 -0.07 -10.20 1.17
N PHE A 11 0.36 -10.40 2.41
CA PHE A 11 1.78 -10.39 2.79
C PHE A 11 2.58 -11.49 2.09
N VAL A 12 2.08 -12.74 2.10
CA VAL A 12 2.72 -13.87 1.40
C VAL A 12 2.73 -13.64 -0.11
N ALA A 13 1.65 -13.10 -0.68
CA ALA A 13 1.59 -12.79 -2.10
C ALA A 13 2.60 -11.70 -2.50
N ALA A 14 2.73 -10.63 -1.70
CA ALA A 14 3.73 -9.58 -1.93
C ALA A 14 5.15 -10.13 -1.83
N PHE A 15 5.41 -10.99 -0.84
CA PHE A 15 6.70 -11.64 -0.68
C PHE A 15 7.04 -12.54 -1.89
N ALA A 16 6.11 -13.40 -2.29
CA ALA A 16 6.30 -14.30 -3.43
C ALA A 16 6.52 -13.52 -4.73
N LEU A 17 5.76 -12.43 -4.94
CA LEU A 17 5.90 -11.56 -6.10
C LEU A 17 7.26 -10.86 -6.10
N GLY A 18 7.70 -10.32 -4.96
CA GLY A 18 9.02 -9.69 -4.84
C GLY A 18 10.18 -10.66 -5.01
N ALA A 19 10.06 -11.89 -4.51
CA ALA A 19 11.05 -12.95 -4.71
C ALA A 19 11.10 -13.45 -6.16
N ALA A 20 9.95 -13.59 -6.82
CA ALA A 20 9.88 -13.99 -8.22
C ALA A 20 10.49 -12.92 -9.15
N LEU A 21 10.18 -11.65 -8.90
CA LEU A 21 10.76 -10.53 -9.63
C LEU A 21 12.27 -10.41 -9.38
N ALA A 22 12.75 -10.74 -8.18
CA ALA A 22 14.18 -10.67 -7.86
C ALA A 22 14.96 -11.75 -8.60
N ARG A 23 14.40 -12.96 -8.74
CA ARG A 23 15.01 -14.03 -9.56
C ARG A 23 15.18 -13.62 -11.02
N TYR A 24 14.24 -12.82 -11.54
CA TYR A 24 14.36 -12.28 -12.88
C TYR A 24 15.34 -11.11 -12.93
N GLY A 25 15.26 -10.19 -11.96
CA GLY A 25 16.00 -8.93 -11.95
C GLY A 25 17.47 -9.03 -11.55
N ALA A 26 17.82 -10.05 -10.75
CA ALA A 26 19.17 -10.36 -10.27
C ALA A 26 19.35 -11.90 -10.22
N PRO A 27 19.47 -12.56 -11.39
CA PRO A 27 19.60 -14.01 -11.45
C PRO A 27 20.91 -14.48 -10.80
N GLY A 28 20.80 -15.42 -9.86
CA GLY A 28 21.95 -16.05 -9.20
C GLY A 28 22.35 -15.48 -7.85
N ASP A 29 21.65 -14.45 -7.34
CA ASP A 29 21.85 -13.93 -5.99
C ASP A 29 20.63 -14.22 -5.09
N ASP A 30 20.77 -15.22 -4.22
CA ASP A 30 19.73 -15.60 -3.27
C ASP A 30 19.41 -14.46 -2.28
N THR A 31 20.37 -13.60 -1.98
CA THR A 31 20.19 -12.44 -1.09
C THR A 31 19.23 -11.44 -1.72
N ALA A 32 19.37 -11.20 -3.02
CA ALA A 32 18.47 -10.33 -3.78
C ALA A 32 17.03 -10.87 -3.79
N MET A 33 16.86 -12.19 -3.82
CA MET A 33 15.54 -12.85 -3.71
C MET A 33 14.89 -12.60 -2.34
N TRP A 34 15.61 -12.81 -1.25
CA TRP A 34 15.09 -12.58 0.11
C TRP A 34 14.81 -11.10 0.38
N LEU A 35 15.70 -10.21 -0.06
CA LEU A 35 15.51 -8.76 0.06
C LEU A 35 14.35 -8.26 -0.80
N GLY A 36 14.26 -8.72 -2.04
CA GLY A 36 13.18 -8.38 -2.95
C GLY A 36 11.82 -8.79 -2.40
N GLY A 37 11.69 -10.04 -1.92
CA GLY A 37 10.45 -10.49 -1.27
C GLY A 37 10.16 -9.75 0.04
N GLY A 38 11.17 -9.63 0.91
CA GLY A 38 11.03 -9.01 2.23
C GLY A 38 10.63 -7.54 2.15
N LEU A 39 11.32 -6.74 1.32
CA LEU A 39 11.03 -5.33 1.14
C LEU A 39 9.64 -5.14 0.54
N LEU A 40 9.27 -5.87 -0.51
CA LEU A 40 7.94 -5.72 -1.13
C LEU A 40 6.80 -6.04 -0.16
N ALA A 41 7.00 -7.01 0.74
CA ALA A 41 6.07 -7.32 1.82
C ALA A 41 6.04 -6.22 2.90
N VAL A 42 7.19 -5.66 3.29
CA VAL A 42 7.27 -4.49 4.19
C VAL A 42 6.58 -3.27 3.58
N GLY A 43 6.65 -3.09 2.26
CA GLY A 43 5.94 -2.04 1.53
C GLY A 43 4.44 -2.01 1.79
N LEU A 44 3.81 -3.17 2.06
CA LEU A 44 2.37 -3.23 2.40
C LEU A 44 2.10 -2.57 3.75
N ILE A 45 2.97 -2.85 4.73
CA ILE A 45 2.90 -2.27 6.07
C ILE A 45 3.13 -0.77 5.99
N VAL A 46 4.11 -0.33 5.19
CA VAL A 46 4.40 1.09 4.95
C VAL A 46 3.17 1.77 4.34
N GLY A 47 2.60 1.22 3.26
CA GLY A 47 1.41 1.78 2.62
C GLY A 47 0.22 1.89 3.57
N TYR A 48 0.00 0.87 4.41
CA TYR A 48 -1.04 0.91 5.45
C TYR A 48 -0.78 1.99 6.49
N LYS A 49 0.46 2.09 7.00
CA LYS A 49 0.84 3.12 7.98
C LYS A 49 0.78 4.53 7.41
N THR A 50 1.01 4.70 6.10
CA THR A 50 0.78 5.99 5.45
C THR A 50 -0.69 6.37 5.44
N LEU A 51 -1.62 5.43 5.21
CA LEU A 51 -3.05 5.72 5.32
C LEU A 51 -3.43 6.17 6.73
N GLU A 52 -2.93 5.47 7.76
CA GLU A 52 -3.15 5.82 9.15
C GLU A 52 -2.60 7.21 9.49
N ALA A 53 -1.38 7.52 9.03
CA ALA A 53 -0.75 8.82 9.23
C ALA A 53 -1.55 9.96 8.57
N VAL A 54 -2.04 9.76 7.34
CA VAL A 54 -2.88 10.75 6.65
C VAL A 54 -4.21 10.94 7.38
N ALA A 55 -4.82 9.85 7.84
CA ALA A 55 -6.07 9.92 8.61
C ALA A 55 -5.89 10.71 9.91
N LEU A 56 -4.80 10.47 10.64
CA LEU A 56 -4.45 11.21 11.85
C LEU A 56 -4.19 12.70 11.58
N LEU A 57 -3.52 13.01 10.47
CA LEU A 57 -3.25 14.40 10.08
C LEU A 57 -4.52 15.16 9.68
N MET A 58 -5.50 14.46 9.10
CA MET A 58 -6.79 15.05 8.70
C MET A 58 -7.83 15.05 9.83
N ALA A 59 -7.65 14.25 10.88
CA ALA A 59 -8.60 14.16 12.00
C ALA A 59 -8.92 15.52 12.65
N PRO A 60 -7.94 16.40 12.96
CA PRO A 60 -8.22 17.72 13.54
C PRO A 60 -9.09 18.60 12.65
N LEU A 61 -8.84 18.60 11.33
CA LEU A 61 -9.64 19.34 10.35
C LEU A 61 -11.07 18.84 10.27
N VAL A 62 -11.26 17.52 10.30
CA VAL A 62 -12.59 16.90 10.28
C VAL A 62 -13.36 17.20 11.56
N LEU A 63 -12.71 17.11 12.73
CA LEU A 63 -13.30 17.43 14.03
C LEU A 63 -13.67 18.91 14.14
N ALA A 64 -12.80 19.82 13.70
CA ALA A 64 -13.10 21.25 13.68
C ALA A 64 -14.32 21.57 12.81
N ARG A 65 -14.42 20.95 11.62
CA ARG A 65 -15.58 21.13 10.72
C ARG A 65 -16.86 20.52 11.31
N MET A 66 -16.76 19.40 12.02
CA MET A 66 -17.87 18.82 12.78
C MET A 66 -18.35 19.78 13.87
N ALA A 67 -17.43 20.34 14.66
CA ALA A 67 -17.75 21.28 15.73
C ALA A 67 -18.41 22.55 15.20
N LEU A 68 -17.88 23.15 14.14
CA LEU A 68 -18.46 24.34 13.49
C LEU A 68 -19.88 24.09 12.97
N ARG A 69 -20.11 22.95 12.31
CA ARG A 69 -21.44 22.61 11.81
C ARG A 69 -22.41 22.33 12.94
N TRP A 70 -21.97 21.64 13.98
CA TRP A 70 -22.80 21.38 15.16
C TRP A 70 -23.17 22.69 15.87
N ALA A 71 -22.22 23.61 16.03
CA ALA A 71 -22.49 24.95 16.54
C ALA A 71 -23.47 25.75 15.66
N ALA A 72 -23.38 25.64 14.33
CA ALA A 72 -24.23 26.39 13.42
C ALA A 72 -25.64 25.78 13.23
N THR A 73 -25.80 24.46 13.34
CA THR A 73 -27.05 23.77 12.96
C THR A 73 -27.68 22.94 14.07
N GLY A 74 -27.01 22.78 15.22
CA GLY A 74 -27.48 21.97 16.36
C GLY A 74 -27.59 20.47 16.06
N ARG A 75 -27.28 20.03 14.84
CA ARG A 75 -27.41 18.64 14.38
C ARG A 75 -26.03 18.04 14.10
N PRO A 76 -25.76 16.81 14.55
CA PRO A 76 -24.55 16.09 14.14
C PRO A 76 -24.57 15.84 12.62
N LEU A 77 -23.40 15.61 12.04
CA LEU A 77 -23.30 15.22 10.63
C LEU A 77 -24.05 13.91 10.40
N ALA A 78 -24.97 13.89 9.43
CA ALA A 78 -25.60 12.67 8.98
C ALA A 78 -24.52 11.66 8.51
N PRO A 79 -24.65 10.37 8.85
CA PRO A 79 -23.81 9.33 8.28
C PRO A 79 -24.18 9.18 6.81
N ASP A 80 -23.48 9.95 5.97
CA ASP A 80 -23.70 9.96 4.53
C ASP A 80 -23.13 8.67 3.94
N ARG A 81 -23.96 7.84 3.31
CA ARG A 81 -23.53 6.60 2.65
C ARG A 81 -22.46 6.87 1.58
N ASP A 82 -22.53 8.03 0.93
CA ASP A 82 -21.54 8.49 -0.08
C ASP A 82 -20.16 8.80 0.51
N ARG A 83 -20.06 8.98 1.84
CA ARG A 83 -18.78 9.21 2.51
C ARG A 83 -17.92 7.95 2.56
N GLY A 84 -18.54 6.77 2.59
CA GLY A 84 -17.86 5.49 2.52
C GLY A 84 -17.13 5.31 1.18
N GLU A 85 -17.80 5.59 0.07
CA GLU A 85 -17.20 5.51 -1.27
C GLU A 85 -16.08 6.53 -1.49
N ARG A 86 -16.26 7.77 -1.01
CA ARG A 86 -15.21 8.80 -1.07
C ARG A 86 -13.99 8.44 -0.22
N GLY A 87 -14.20 7.85 0.97
CA GLY A 87 -13.12 7.37 1.84
C GLY A 87 -12.31 6.25 1.19
N VAL A 88 -12.99 5.30 0.54
CA VAL A 88 -12.35 4.22 -0.24
C VAL A 88 -11.54 4.78 -1.41
N TRP A 89 -12.06 5.79 -2.10
CA TRP A 89 -11.35 6.46 -3.20
C TRP A 89 -10.11 7.22 -2.73
N LEU A 90 -10.19 7.96 -1.61
CA LEU A 90 -9.03 8.63 -1.03
C LEU A 90 -7.97 7.62 -0.60
N ALA A 91 -8.37 6.51 0.02
CA ALA A 91 -7.43 5.48 0.43
C ALA A 91 -6.73 4.81 -0.78
N ARG A 92 -7.45 4.61 -1.89
CA ARG A 92 -6.86 4.21 -3.18
C ARG A 92 -5.82 5.21 -3.67
N LEU A 93 -6.18 6.49 -3.65
CA LEU A 93 -5.34 7.57 -4.15
C LEU A 93 -4.04 7.74 -3.36
N ILE A 94 -4.01 7.30 -2.10
CA ILE A 94 -2.81 7.37 -1.25
C ILE A 94 -2.03 6.06 -1.34
N PHE A 95 -2.71 4.91 -1.15
CA PHE A 95 -2.03 3.62 -1.04
C PHE A 95 -1.34 3.21 -2.33
N ILE A 96 -2.03 3.33 -3.48
CA ILE A 96 -1.51 2.88 -4.78
C ILE A 96 -0.19 3.57 -5.13
N PRO A 97 -0.10 4.92 -5.15
CA PRO A 97 1.15 5.58 -5.50
C PRO A 97 2.25 5.33 -4.47
N VAL A 98 1.94 5.33 -3.16
CA VAL A 98 2.93 5.06 -2.11
C VAL A 98 3.53 3.66 -2.29
N TYR A 99 2.68 2.66 -2.51
CA TYR A 99 3.13 1.29 -2.70
C TYR A 99 3.89 1.11 -4.02
N ALA A 100 3.45 1.74 -5.11
CA ALA A 100 4.13 1.69 -6.39
C ALA A 100 5.52 2.34 -6.34
N ILE A 101 5.66 3.49 -5.65
CA ILE A 101 6.96 4.15 -5.42
C ILE A 101 7.86 3.24 -4.58
N TYR A 102 7.32 2.68 -3.49
CA TYR A 102 8.07 1.78 -2.64
C TYR A 102 8.55 0.54 -3.41
N ALA A 103 7.70 -0.05 -4.24
CA ALA A 103 8.04 -1.18 -5.09
C ALA A 103 9.13 -0.79 -6.10
N ALA A 104 9.01 0.38 -6.75
CA ALA A 104 10.04 0.86 -7.68
C ALA A 104 11.41 1.04 -7.00
N LEU A 105 11.44 1.60 -5.79
CA LEU A 105 12.67 1.71 -4.99
C LEU A 105 13.22 0.33 -4.62
N THR A 106 12.35 -0.60 -4.25
CA THR A 106 12.73 -1.99 -3.97
C THR A 106 13.38 -2.64 -5.20
N GLY A 107 12.78 -2.49 -6.38
CA GLY A 107 13.35 -3.01 -7.62
C GLY A 107 14.68 -2.35 -7.99
N ALA A 108 14.85 -1.05 -7.72
CA ALA A 108 16.12 -0.37 -7.93
C ALA A 108 17.22 -0.93 -7.02
N VAL A 109 16.90 -1.20 -5.75
CA VAL A 109 17.81 -1.86 -4.80
C VAL A 109 18.17 -3.27 -5.27
N VAL A 110 17.17 -4.08 -5.64
CA VAL A 110 17.39 -5.45 -6.16
C VAL A 110 18.21 -5.43 -7.46
N GLY A 111 17.95 -4.47 -8.35
CA GLY A 111 18.68 -4.34 -9.63
C GLY A 111 20.11 -3.83 -9.51
N ALA A 112 20.52 -3.37 -8.32
CA ALA A 112 21.88 -2.98 -8.02
C ALA A 112 22.76 -4.16 -7.57
N PHE A 113 22.18 -5.35 -7.34
CA PHE A 113 22.94 -6.55 -7.00
C PHE A 113 23.77 -7.08 -8.18
N PRO A 114 24.87 -7.80 -7.90
CA PRO A 114 25.72 -8.39 -8.94
C PRO A 114 24.91 -9.29 -9.88
N GLY A 115 25.08 -9.12 -11.19
CA GLY A 115 24.35 -9.89 -12.21
C GLY A 115 22.95 -9.36 -12.56
N GLY A 116 22.51 -8.26 -11.94
CA GLY A 116 21.20 -7.68 -12.21
C GLY A 116 21.08 -6.90 -13.53
N HIS A 117 19.85 -6.75 -14.03
CA HIS A 117 19.53 -6.01 -15.25
C HIS A 117 19.65 -4.48 -15.12
N GLY A 118 20.25 -3.99 -14.02
CA GLY A 118 20.44 -2.58 -13.71
C GLY A 118 19.30 -1.96 -12.90
N PHE A 119 19.65 -0.97 -12.08
CA PHE A 119 18.72 -0.33 -11.12
C PHE A 119 17.47 0.25 -11.79
N PHE A 120 17.60 0.87 -12.97
CA PHE A 120 16.50 1.56 -13.62
C PHE A 120 15.47 0.58 -14.18
N LEU A 121 15.93 -0.44 -14.93
CA LEU A 121 15.05 -1.41 -15.58
C LEU A 121 14.31 -2.25 -14.53
N ASN A 122 15.02 -2.68 -13.49
CA ASN A 122 14.44 -3.48 -12.42
C ASN A 122 13.50 -2.65 -11.53
N GLY A 123 13.83 -1.38 -11.28
CA GLY A 123 12.93 -0.43 -10.63
C GLY A 123 11.62 -0.24 -11.41
N LEU A 124 11.68 -0.16 -12.74
CA LEU A 124 10.49 -0.03 -13.58
C LEU A 124 9.61 -1.29 -13.52
N ILE A 125 10.22 -2.48 -13.56
CA ILE A 125 9.51 -3.77 -13.48
C ILE A 125 8.80 -3.90 -12.13
N TYR A 126 9.50 -3.65 -11.03
CA TYR A 126 8.88 -3.68 -9.71
C TYR A 126 7.83 -2.58 -9.54
N GLY A 127 8.06 -1.38 -10.08
CA GLY A 127 7.08 -0.30 -10.04
C GLY A 127 5.78 -0.69 -10.75
N ALA A 128 5.87 -1.27 -11.95
CA ALA A 128 4.73 -1.75 -12.71
C ALA A 128 3.99 -2.89 -11.99
N ALA A 129 4.73 -3.88 -11.50
CA ALA A 129 4.17 -5.01 -10.77
C ALA A 129 3.56 -4.59 -9.43
N GLY A 130 4.20 -3.67 -8.72
CA GLY A 130 3.72 -3.07 -7.48
C GLY A 130 2.46 -2.25 -7.69
N LEU A 131 2.35 -1.51 -8.80
CA LEU A 131 1.13 -0.77 -9.14
C LEU A 131 -0.03 -1.72 -9.45
N ALA A 132 0.21 -2.78 -10.23
CA ALA A 132 -0.79 -3.80 -10.51
C ALA A 132 -1.24 -4.53 -9.23
N PHE A 133 -0.28 -4.92 -8.38
CA PHE A 133 -0.56 -5.56 -7.11
C PHE A 133 -1.31 -4.63 -6.16
N ALA A 134 -0.93 -3.35 -6.07
CA ALA A 134 -1.61 -2.38 -5.22
C ALA A 134 -3.07 -2.17 -5.64
N ALA A 135 -3.36 -2.11 -6.95
CA ALA A 135 -4.72 -1.99 -7.45
C ALA A 135 -5.61 -3.16 -6.99
N ILE A 136 -5.06 -4.38 -6.94
CA ILE A 136 -5.76 -5.58 -6.46
C ILE A 136 -5.83 -5.59 -4.93
N ALA A 137 -4.69 -5.35 -4.26
CA ALA A 137 -4.53 -5.45 -2.82
C ALA A 137 -5.39 -4.43 -2.07
N VAL A 138 -5.54 -3.22 -2.59
CA VAL A 138 -6.48 -2.20 -2.08
C VAL A 138 -7.89 -2.75 -1.93
N GLY A 139 -8.38 -3.54 -2.90
CA GLY A 139 -9.73 -4.10 -2.84
C GLY A 139 -9.90 -5.05 -1.66
N VAL A 140 -8.85 -5.79 -1.32
CA VAL A 140 -8.82 -6.73 -0.19
C VAL A 140 -8.60 -5.99 1.13
N VAL A 141 -7.64 -5.07 1.17
CA VAL A 141 -7.27 -4.29 2.36
C VAL A 141 -8.43 -3.40 2.78
N LEU A 142 -9.03 -2.62 1.87
CA LEU A 142 -10.14 -1.73 2.22
C LEU A 142 -11.42 -2.47 2.58
N LYS A 143 -11.71 -3.59 1.92
CA LYS A 143 -12.92 -4.38 2.22
C LYS A 143 -12.86 -5.04 3.58
N TRP A 144 -11.70 -5.54 3.99
CA TRP A 144 -11.60 -6.33 5.22
C TRP A 144 -11.04 -5.55 6.40
N PHE A 145 -10.16 -4.57 6.20
CA PHE A 145 -9.63 -3.73 7.29
C PHE A 145 -10.42 -2.42 7.49
N GLY A 146 -11.30 -2.03 6.57
CA GLY A 146 -12.16 -0.84 6.72
C GLY A 146 -13.48 -1.09 7.45
N GLU A 147 -13.82 -2.35 7.74
CA GLU A 147 -15.06 -2.75 8.46
C GLU A 147 -14.87 -2.83 9.99
N SER A 148 -13.76 -2.34 10.54
CA SER A 148 -13.50 -2.30 11.99
C SER A 148 -14.18 -1.12 12.69
#